data_AF-A0A5N7B2H4-F1
#
_entry.id   AF-A0A5N7B2H4-F1
#
_cell.length_a   1.000
_cell.length_b   1.000
_cell.length_c   1.000
_cell.angle_alpha   90.00
_cell.angle_beta   90.00
_cell.angle_gamma   90.00
#
_symmetry.space_group_name_H-M   'P 1'
#
loop_
_entity.id
_entity.type
_entity.pdbx_description
1 polymer ?
#
loop_
_entity_poly.entity_id
_entity_poly.type
_entity_poly.pdbx_seq_one_letter_code
_entity_poly.pdbx_strand_id
1 'polypeptide(L)'
;MWRSVAFLMSFAVVLEGMSIVAYLIILSGGKRLRESGWKILSLLIVLSAAVQAASMSIMAYLFDHDSRFFVGWRLAESWTYCVISWCISLLCAAALIVAGRVLPSEGGYELIPDHA
;
A
#
# COMPACT_ATOMS: atom_id res chain seq x y z
N MET A 1 6.22 -20.39 9.43
CA MET A 1 5.54 -19.18 9.95
C MET A 1 6.53 -18.04 10.18
N TRP A 2 7.52 -18.16 11.07
CA TRP A 2 8.57 -17.14 11.29
C TRP A 2 9.29 -16.65 10.01
N ARG A 3 9.76 -17.59 9.19
CA ARG A 3 10.41 -17.28 7.89
C ARG A 3 9.44 -16.61 6.90
N SER A 4 8.16 -16.97 6.98
CA SER A 4 7.09 -16.41 6.14
C SER A 4 6.84 -14.95 6.49
N VAL A 5 6.78 -14.61 7.79
CA VAL A 5 6.65 -13.22 8.22
C VAL A 5 7.84 -12.39 7.77
N ALA A 6 9.07 -12.90 7.94
CA ALA A 6 10.26 -12.20 7.48
C ALA A 6 10.20 -11.90 5.97
N PHE A 7 9.81 -12.89 5.16
CA PHE A 7 9.62 -12.71 3.73
C PHE A 7 8.54 -11.69 3.40
N LEU A 8 7.35 -11.80 4.02
CA LEU A 8 6.24 -10.89 3.77
C LEU A 8 6.58 -9.45 4.16
N MET A 9 7.28 -9.23 5.27
CA MET A 9 7.72 -7.89 5.68
C MET A 9 8.77 -7.31 4.73
N SER A 10 9.74 -8.10 4.27
CA SER A 10 10.67 -7.66 3.22
C SER A 10 9.93 -7.32 1.92
N PHE A 11 8.94 -8.13 1.55
CA PHE A 11 8.12 -7.87 0.36
C PHE A 11 7.26 -6.60 0.50
N ALA A 12 6.69 -6.35 1.68
CA ALA A 12 5.96 -5.11 1.96
C ALA A 12 6.84 -3.87 1.78
N VAL A 13 8.09 -3.90 2.27
CA VAL A 13 9.05 -2.79 2.08
C VAL A 13 9.33 -2.54 0.59
N VAL A 14 9.47 -3.61 -0.21
CA VAL A 14 9.65 -3.47 -1.67
C VAL A 14 8.42 -2.81 -2.31
N LEU A 15 7.20 -3.24 -1.95
CA LEU A 15 5.97 -2.65 -2.47
C LEU A 15 5.81 -1.18 -2.09
N GLU A 16 6.18 -0.79 -0.86
CA GLU A 16 6.20 0.62 -0.47
C GLU A 16 7.26 1.41 -1.23
N GLY A 17 8.47 0.87 -1.40
CA GLY A 17 9.51 1.48 -2.23
C GLY A 17 9.04 1.71 -3.67
N MET A 18 8.37 0.71 -4.26
CA MET A 18 7.74 0.85 -5.58
C MET A 18 6.63 1.90 -5.59
N SER A 19 5.84 2.01 -4.51
CA SER A 19 4.80 3.03 -4.38
C SER A 19 5.38 4.44 -4.34
N ILE A 20 6.49 4.65 -3.62
CA ILE A 20 7.20 5.94 -3.59
C ILE A 20 7.72 6.29 -4.98
N VAL A 21 8.39 5.35 -5.66
CA VAL A 21 8.89 5.57 -7.02
C VAL A 21 7.75 5.88 -8.00
N ALA A 22 6.65 5.11 -7.94
CA ALA A 22 5.48 5.34 -8.76
C ALA A 22 4.88 6.72 -8.50
N TYR A 23 4.77 7.15 -7.24
CA TYR A 23 4.30 8.48 -6.87
C TYR A 23 5.17 9.59 -7.49
N LEU A 24 6.50 9.47 -7.39
CA LEU A 24 7.42 10.44 -8.00
C LEU A 24 7.29 10.49 -9.53
N ILE A 25 7.14 9.34 -10.18
CA ILE A 25 6.93 9.25 -11.64
C ILE A 25 5.60 9.89 -12.05
N ILE A 26 4.53 9.65 -11.29
CA ILE A 26 3.22 10.25 -11.57
C ILE A 26 3.28 11.77 -11.43
N LEU A 27 3.92 12.29 -10.38
CA LEU A 27 4.07 13.73 -10.16
C LEU A 27 4.92 14.42 -11.22
N SER A 28 6.03 13.80 -11.63
CA SER A 28 6.95 14.35 -12.64
C SER A 28 6.52 14.06 -14.08
N GLY A 29 5.54 13.19 -14.27
CA GLY A 29 5.05 12.76 -15.57
C GLY A 29 4.09 13.73 -16.24
N GLY A 30 3.90 13.54 -17.55
CA GLY A 30 2.88 14.27 -18.31
C GLY A 30 1.45 13.83 -17.96
N LYS A 31 0.45 14.53 -18.52
CA LYS A 31 -0.97 14.32 -18.22
C LYS A 31 -1.42 12.85 -18.31
N ARG A 32 -0.97 12.08 -19.30
CA ARG A 32 -1.31 10.64 -19.41
C ARG A 32 -0.93 9.84 -18.17
N LEU A 33 0.27 10.06 -17.61
CA LEU A 33 0.74 9.37 -16.40
C LEU A 33 -0.02 9.85 -15.16
N ARG A 34 -0.37 11.14 -15.11
CA ARG A 34 -1.18 11.72 -14.05
C ARG A 34 -2.63 11.27 -14.07
N GLU A 35 -3.22 10.98 -15.21
CA GLU A 35 -4.61 10.50 -15.25
C GLU A 35 -4.72 8.99 -14.97
N SER A 36 -3.77 8.19 -15.47
CA SER A 36 -3.84 6.73 -15.37
C SER A 36 -3.04 6.13 -14.21
N GLY A 37 -1.98 6.81 -13.77
CA GLY A 37 -0.99 6.25 -12.84
C GLY A 37 -1.51 6.10 -11.40
N TRP A 38 -2.43 6.96 -10.94
CA TRP A 38 -2.98 6.87 -9.57
C TRP A 38 -3.69 5.54 -9.29
N LYS A 39 -4.24 4.89 -10.33
CA LYS A 39 -4.84 3.55 -10.20
C LYS A 39 -3.78 2.49 -9.88
N ILE A 40 -2.60 2.59 -10.49
CA ILE A 40 -1.49 1.66 -10.22
C ILE A 40 -0.93 1.93 -8.82
N LEU A 41 -0.75 3.20 -8.45
CA LEU A 41 -0.26 3.57 -7.13
C LEU A 41 -1.20 3.07 -6.01
N SER A 42 -2.51 3.30 -6.15
CA SER A 42 -3.48 2.81 -5.17
C SER A 42 -3.48 1.28 -5.04
N LEU A 43 -3.32 0.55 -6.15
CA LEU A 43 -3.15 -0.91 -6.12
C LEU A 43 -1.91 -1.35 -5.34
N LEU A 44 -0.76 -0.71 -5.58
CA LEU A 44 0.49 -1.03 -4.87
C LEU A 44 0.37 -0.79 -3.36
N ILE A 45 -0.26 0.32 -2.96
CA ILE A 45 -0.49 0.65 -1.54
C ILE A 45 -1.42 -0.38 -0.89
N VAL A 46 -2.53 -0.76 -1.54
CA VAL A 46 -3.44 -1.79 -1.03
C VAL A 46 -2.75 -3.13 -0.89
N LEU A 47 -1.94 -3.53 -1.87
CA LEU A 47 -1.19 -4.78 -1.82
C LEU A 47 -0.18 -4.77 -0.67
N SER A 48 0.56 -3.66 -0.48
CA SER A 48 1.46 -3.49 0.67
C SER A 48 0.72 -3.63 2.00
N ALA A 49 -0.41 -2.94 2.14
CA ALA A 49 -1.22 -2.99 3.36
C ALA A 49 -1.73 -4.41 3.64
N ALA A 50 -2.16 -5.14 2.62
CA ALA A 50 -2.61 -6.53 2.75
C ALA A 50 -1.47 -7.46 3.22
N VAL A 51 -0.26 -7.29 2.68
CA VAL A 51 0.93 -8.06 3.07
C VAL A 51 1.35 -7.73 4.50
N GLN A 52 1.30 -6.47 4.90
CA GLN A 52 1.56 -6.04 6.29
C GLN A 52 0.52 -6.65 7.25
N ALA A 53 -0.77 -6.55 6.93
CA ALA A 53 -1.84 -7.13 7.75
C ALA A 53 -1.70 -8.65 7.89
N ALA A 54 -1.38 -9.37 6.81
CA ALA A 54 -1.12 -10.81 6.84
C ALA A 54 0.12 -11.16 7.70
N SER A 55 1.16 -10.34 7.65
CA SER A 55 2.35 -10.52 8.49
C SER A 55 2.03 -10.33 9.98
N MET A 56 1.24 -9.32 10.31
CA MET A 56 0.82 -9.01 11.68
C MET A 56 -0.12 -10.05 12.26
N SER A 57 -1.01 -10.61 11.44
CA SER A 57 -1.90 -11.70 11.87
C SER A 57 -1.12 -12.99 12.16
N ILE A 58 -0.13 -13.34 11.33
CA ILE A 58 0.74 -14.50 11.60
C ILE A 58 1.56 -14.28 12.88
N MET A 59 2.07 -13.07 13.13
CA MET A 59 2.79 -12.77 14.38
C MET A 59 1.91 -12.84 15.60
N ALA A 60 0.68 -12.32 15.54
CA ALA A 60 -0.28 -12.45 16.63
C ALA A 60 -0.61 -13.93 16.90
N TYR A 61 -0.84 -14.72 15.84
CA TYR A 61 -1.06 -16.16 15.97
C TYR A 61 0.11 -16.88 16.64
N LEU A 62 1.35 -16.60 16.20
CA LEU A 62 2.56 -17.17 16.79
C LEU A 62 2.73 -16.77 18.25
N PHE A 63 2.41 -15.52 18.58
CA PHE A 63 2.48 -15.02 19.96
C PHE A 63 1.60 -15.84 20.91
N ASP A 64 0.40 -16.22 20.47
CA ASP A 64 -0.56 -16.98 21.29
C ASP A 64 -0.33 -18.50 21.28
N HIS A 65 0.33 -19.05 20.25
CA HIS A 65 0.40 -20.51 20.03
C HIS A 65 1.81 -21.11 20.08
N ASP A 66 2.87 -20.30 20.05
CA ASP A 66 4.24 -20.80 20.10
C ASP A 66 4.73 -20.89 21.55
N SER A 67 5.17 -22.07 21.97
CA SER A 67 5.64 -22.33 23.35
C SER A 67 6.88 -21.53 23.76
N ARG A 68 7.50 -20.82 22.81
CA ARG A 68 8.58 -19.86 23.09
C ARG A 68 8.10 -18.63 23.84
N PHE A 69 6.82 -18.28 23.71
CA PHE A 69 6.22 -17.18 24.46
C PHE A 69 5.65 -17.69 25.78
N PHE A 70 5.96 -16.97 26.84
CA PHE A 70 5.49 -17.28 28.19
C PHE A 70 4.94 -16.01 28.86
N VAL A 71 4.28 -16.19 30.00
CA VAL A 71 3.62 -15.11 30.75
C VAL A 71 4.60 -13.95 30.98
N GLY A 72 4.17 -12.74 30.62
CA GLY A 72 4.96 -11.52 30.75
C GLY A 72 5.53 -11.00 29.44
N TRP A 73 5.57 -11.80 28.37
CA TRP A 73 5.90 -11.31 27.04
C TRP A 73 4.79 -10.40 26.50
N ARG A 74 5.19 -9.42 25.69
CA ARG A 74 4.30 -8.51 24.96
C ARG A 74 4.81 -8.36 23.55
N LEU A 75 3.90 -8.11 22.61
CA LEU A 75 4.27 -7.66 21.27
C LEU A 75 5.03 -6.33 21.38
N ALA A 76 6.11 -6.20 20.61
CA ALA A 76 6.94 -5.01 20.62
C ALA A 76 6.23 -3.82 19.95
N GLU A 77 6.67 -2.60 20.26
CA GLU A 77 6.16 -1.36 19.65
C GLU A 77 6.18 -1.38 18.12
N SER A 78 7.13 -2.09 17.50
CA SER A 78 7.20 -2.26 16.04
C SER A 78 5.97 -2.96 15.44
N TRP A 79 5.35 -3.87 16.19
CA TRP A 79 4.09 -4.49 15.77
C TRP A 79 2.96 -3.46 15.75
N THR A 80 2.86 -2.63 16.80
CA THR A 80 1.89 -1.53 16.89
C THR A 80 2.10 -0.52 15.77
N TYR A 81 3.34 -0.10 15.50
CA TYR A 81 3.66 0.82 14.40
C TYR A 81 3.30 0.24 13.05
N CYS A 82 3.53 -1.06 12.82
CA CYS A 82 3.11 -1.70 11.58
C CYS A 82 1.59 -1.78 11.43
N VAL A 83 0.85 -2.00 12.53
CA VAL A 83 -0.62 -1.92 12.52
C VAL A 83 -1.11 -0.54 12.11
N ILE A 84 -0.54 0.51 12.71
CA ILE A 84 -0.85 1.89 12.36
C ILE A 84 -0.50 2.17 10.89
N SER A 85 0.66 1.68 10.42
CA SER A 85 1.12 1.83 9.05
C SER A 85 0.12 1.30 8.03
N TRP A 86 -0.30 0.03 8.12
CA TRP A 86 -1.21 -0.51 7.12
C TRP A 86 -2.62 0.10 7.20
N CYS A 87 -3.07 0.54 8.37
CA CYS A 87 -4.31 1.31 8.52
C CYS A 87 -4.23 2.66 7.77
N ILE A 88 -3.15 3.42 7.96
CA ILE A 88 -2.91 4.68 7.25
C ILE A 88 -2.82 4.44 5.75
N SER A 89 -2.10 3.39 5.32
CA SER A 89 -1.99 3.01 3.91
C SER A 89 -3.34 2.72 3.28
N LEU A 90 -4.25 2.03 3.97
CA LEU A 90 -5.62 1.82 3.48
C LEU A 90 -6.41 3.12 3.36
N LEU A 91 -6.30 4.03 4.34
CA LEU A 91 -6.92 5.35 4.27
C LEU A 91 -6.40 6.16 3.08
N CYS A 92 -5.08 6.17 2.86
CA CYS A 92 -4.45 6.81 1.72
C CYS A 92 -4.94 6.21 0.38
N ALA A 93 -4.97 4.89 0.27
CA ALA A 93 -5.47 4.22 -0.93
C ALA A 93 -6.94 4.54 -1.18
N ALA A 94 -7.78 4.53 -0.15
CA ALA A 94 -9.19 4.90 -0.24
C ALA A 94 -9.35 6.35 -0.73
N ALA A 95 -8.58 7.28 -0.16
CA ALA A 95 -8.59 8.68 -0.59
C ALA A 95 -8.20 8.84 -2.07
N LEU A 96 -7.13 8.16 -2.52
CA LEU A 96 -6.71 8.18 -3.93
C LEU A 96 -7.79 7.60 -4.87
N ILE A 97 -8.41 6.49 -4.47
CA ILE A 97 -9.47 5.83 -5.23
C ILE A 97 -10.72 6.71 -5.33
N VAL A 98 -11.11 7.38 -4.24
CA VAL A 98 -12.23 8.32 -4.22
C VAL A 98 -11.91 9.54 -5.08
N ALA A 99 -10.72 10.12 -4.93
CA ALA A 99 -10.27 11.26 -5.72
C ALA A 99 -10.30 10.95 -7.22
N GLY A 100 -9.83 9.78 -7.64
CA GLY A 100 -9.87 9.35 -9.04
C GLY A 100 -11.27 9.10 -9.62
N ARG A 101 -12.31 9.01 -8.78
CA ARG A 101 -13.71 8.89 -9.25
C ARG A 101 -14.49 10.20 -9.18
N VAL A 102 -14.14 11.08 -8.24
CA VAL A 102 -14.89 12.31 -7.96
C VAL A 102 -14.28 13.53 -8.65
N LEU A 103 -12.96 13.60 -8.79
CA LEU A 103 -12.30 14.74 -9.40
C LEU A 103 -12.46 14.73 -10.92
N PRO A 104 -12.70 15.89 -11.55
CA PRO A 104 -12.74 16.00 -13.00
C PRO A 104 -11.36 15.69 -13.60
N SER A 105 -11.36 15.21 -14.85
CA SER A 105 -10.13 15.05 -15.63
C SER A 105 -9.38 16.38 -15.71
N GLU A 106 -8.06 16.30 -15.63
CA GLU A 106 -7.17 17.42 -15.88
C GLU A 106 -7.36 17.80 -17.36
N GLY A 107 -8.13 18.85 -17.67
CA GLY A 107 -8.48 19.22 -19.06
C GLY A 107 -7.26 19.42 -19.98
N GLY A 108 -7.48 19.65 -21.29
CA GLY A 108 -6.40 20.07 -22.20
C GLY A 108 -5.79 19.00 -23.11
N TYR A 109 -6.43 17.85 -23.29
CA TYR A 109 -6.30 17.09 -24.53
C TYR A 109 -7.66 17.12 -25.18
N GLU A 110 -7.82 17.92 -26.22
CA GLU A 110 -8.99 17.86 -27.08
C GLU A 110 -8.83 16.63 -27.98
N LEU A 111 -9.90 15.86 -28.15
CA LEU A 111 -9.92 14.78 -29.14
C LEU A 111 -9.78 15.44 -30.52
N ILE A 112 -8.77 15.03 -31.30
CA ILE A 112 -8.65 15.48 -32.70
C ILE A 112 -9.95 15.06 -33.41
N PRO A 113 -10.66 15.99 -34.07
CA PRO A 113 -11.88 15.63 -34.78
C PRO A 113 -11.55 14.59 -35.85
N ASP A 114 -12.26 13.48 -35.86
CA ASP A 114 -12.24 12.58 -37.02
C ASP A 114 -12.84 13.37 -38.19
N HIS A 115 -11.98 13.79 -39.12
CA HIS A 115 -12.42 14.35 -40.39
C HIS A 115 -13.05 13.21 -41.19
N ALA A 116 -14.39 13.22 -41.28
CA ALA A 116 -15.15 12.43 -42.25
C ALA A 116 -15.03 13.03 -43.66
#